data_AF-A0A1I0IAH5-F1
#
_entry.id   AF-A0A1I0IAH5-F1
#
_cell.length_a   1.000
_cell.length_b   1.000
_cell.length_c   1.000
_cell.angle_alpha   90.00
_cell.angle_beta   90.00
_cell.angle_gamma   90.00
#
_symmetry.space_group_name_H-M   'P 1'
#
loop_
_entity.id
_entity.type
_entity.pdbx_description
1 polymer ?
#
loop_
_entity_poly.entity_id
_entity_poly.type
_entity_poly.pdbx_seq_one_letter_code
_entity_poly.pdbx_strand_id
1 'polypeptide(L)'
;MPFLPPAKSNRWFTWFPAYAFVTWLPLMLQRFVLNDVDFSLTLALRLAVFALAVSAILSLFGWIGARYVWLLATAGNVIGLVLLFVYGMRDMDGWEDLAGLLTYFLFLGGGFVLGLIIEGIARLVRRRN
;
A
#
# COMPACT_ATOMS: atom_id res chain seq x y z
N MET A 1 -6.38 19.67 -6.83
CA MET A 1 -5.74 18.35 -7.03
C MET A 1 -6.41 17.65 -8.20
N PRO A 2 -6.00 17.93 -9.45
CA PRO A 2 -6.64 17.39 -10.66
C PRO A 2 -6.32 15.91 -10.95
N PHE A 3 -5.33 15.32 -10.28
CA PHE A 3 -4.87 13.96 -10.53
C PHE A 3 -5.77 12.86 -9.95
N LEU A 4 -6.36 13.08 -8.78
CA LEU A 4 -7.23 12.09 -8.13
C LEU A 4 -8.65 12.14 -8.69
N PRO A 5 -9.29 10.98 -8.93
CA PRO A 5 -10.68 10.97 -9.34
C PRO A 5 -11.58 11.70 -8.34
N PRO A 6 -12.68 12.31 -8.80
CA PRO A 6 -13.67 12.89 -7.90
C PRO A 6 -14.27 11.83 -6.98
N ALA A 7 -14.76 12.26 -5.81
CA ALA A 7 -15.43 11.36 -4.87
C ALA A 7 -16.65 10.72 -5.56
N LYS A 8 -16.93 9.46 -5.23
CA LYS A 8 -17.98 8.62 -5.81
C LYS A 8 -17.89 8.38 -7.32
N SER A 9 -16.75 8.68 -7.95
CA SER A 9 -16.55 8.44 -9.37
C SER A 9 -16.28 6.96 -9.68
N ASN A 10 -16.86 6.45 -10.77
CA ASN A 10 -16.57 5.10 -11.25
C ASN A 10 -15.10 4.89 -11.65
N ARG A 11 -14.33 5.96 -11.86
CA ARG A 11 -12.89 5.88 -12.09
C ARG A 11 -12.15 5.19 -10.93
N TRP A 12 -12.66 5.23 -9.69
CA TRP A 12 -12.04 4.48 -8.59
C TRP A 12 -12.02 2.96 -8.82
N PHE A 13 -12.99 2.42 -9.57
CA PHE A 13 -13.00 1.01 -9.95
C PHE A 13 -11.92 0.66 -10.97
N THR A 14 -11.46 1.60 -11.80
CA THR A 14 -10.32 1.36 -12.69
C THR A 14 -8.98 1.51 -11.96
N TRP A 15 -8.93 2.38 -10.94
CA TRP A 15 -7.75 2.53 -10.09
C TRP A 15 -7.51 1.32 -9.18
N PHE A 16 -8.58 0.65 -8.73
CA PHE A 16 -8.50 -0.55 -7.90
C PHE A 16 -7.61 -1.68 -8.49
N PRO A 17 -7.89 -2.24 -9.68
CA PRO A 17 -7.08 -3.31 -10.23
C PRO A 17 -5.67 -2.84 -10.60
N ALA A 18 -5.52 -1.59 -11.08
CA ALA A 18 -4.22 -1.02 -11.39
C ALA A 18 -3.33 -0.92 -10.13
N TYR A 19 -3.88 -0.42 -9.04
CA TYR A 19 -3.15 -0.28 -7.78
C TYR A 19 -2.82 -1.64 -7.14
N ALA A 20 -3.75 -2.60 -7.23
CA ALA A 20 -3.51 -3.96 -6.78
C ALA A 20 -2.36 -4.60 -7.56
N PHE A 21 -2.37 -4.47 -8.89
CA PHE A 21 -1.31 -4.99 -9.76
C PHE A 21 0.06 -4.34 -9.46
N VAL A 22 0.09 -3.01 -9.30
CA VAL A 22 1.32 -2.26 -8.96
C VAL A 22 1.85 -2.64 -7.57
N THR A 23 0.99 -3.00 -6.61
CA THR A 23 1.43 -3.46 -5.28
C THR A 23 1.86 -4.93 -5.31
N TRP A 24 1.18 -5.75 -6.09
CA TRP A 24 1.45 -7.19 -6.20
C TRP A 24 2.78 -7.50 -6.89
N LEU A 25 3.09 -6.80 -8.00
CA LEU A 25 4.31 -7.05 -8.77
C LEU A 25 5.60 -6.92 -7.94
N PRO A 26 5.83 -5.86 -7.16
CA PRO A 26 7.00 -5.76 -6.27
C PRO A 26 7.05 -6.88 -5.23
N LEU A 27 5.91 -7.28 -4.65
CA LEU A 27 5.88 -8.39 -3.68
C LEU A 27 6.29 -9.71 -4.34
N MET A 28 5.86 -9.95 -5.58
CA MET A 28 6.29 -11.10 -6.38
C MET A 28 7.79 -11.10 -6.63
N LEU A 29 8.32 -9.95 -7.07
CA LEU A 29 9.74 -9.80 -7.36
C LEU A 29 10.59 -9.99 -6.10
N GLN A 30 10.21 -9.38 -4.99
CA GLN A 30 10.92 -9.57 -3.73
C GLN A 30 10.91 -11.04 -3.32
N ARG A 31 9.75 -11.71 -3.40
CA ARG A 31 9.63 -13.07 -2.85
C ARG A 31 10.28 -14.14 -3.72
N PHE A 32 10.13 -14.08 -5.04
CA PHE A 32 10.59 -15.14 -5.94
C PHE A 32 11.91 -14.84 -6.63
N VAL A 33 12.32 -13.57 -6.72
CA VAL A 33 13.57 -13.19 -7.40
C VAL A 33 14.67 -12.87 -6.39
N LEU A 34 14.38 -12.08 -5.34
CA LEU A 34 15.41 -11.73 -4.35
C LEU A 34 15.65 -12.84 -3.34
N ASN A 35 14.58 -13.44 -2.82
CA ASN A 35 14.70 -14.45 -1.78
C ASN A 35 14.93 -15.87 -2.31
N ASP A 36 15.10 -16.03 -3.63
CA ASP A 36 15.35 -17.30 -4.33
C ASP A 36 14.39 -18.44 -3.92
N VAL A 37 13.14 -18.09 -3.60
CA VAL A 37 12.11 -19.06 -3.24
C VAL A 37 11.54 -19.66 -4.51
N ASP A 38 11.41 -20.99 -4.54
CA ASP A 38 10.76 -21.69 -5.65
C ASP A 38 9.39 -21.10 -5.98
N PHE A 39 9.15 -20.89 -7.27
CA PHE A 39 7.89 -20.35 -7.73
C PHE A 39 6.73 -21.27 -7.33
N SER A 40 5.81 -20.71 -6.53
CA SER A 40 4.58 -21.37 -6.10
C SER A 40 3.39 -20.52 -6.47
N LEU A 41 2.52 -21.05 -7.33
CA LEU A 41 1.28 -20.39 -7.73
C LEU A 41 0.41 -20.05 -6.51
N THR A 42 0.36 -20.94 -5.52
CA THR A 42 -0.39 -20.71 -4.28
C THR A 42 0.13 -19.49 -3.51
N LEU A 43 1.45 -19.34 -3.39
CA LEU A 43 2.04 -18.18 -2.71
C LEU A 43 1.82 -16.90 -3.53
N ALA A 44 1.98 -16.96 -4.85
CA ALA A 44 1.70 -15.84 -5.75
C ALA A 44 0.26 -15.32 -5.63
N LEU A 45 -0.72 -16.24 -5.56
CA LEU A 45 -2.13 -15.92 -5.36
C LEU A 45 -2.40 -15.34 -3.97
N ARG A 46 -1.73 -15.82 -2.91
CA ARG A 46 -1.85 -15.22 -1.57
C ARG A 46 -1.38 -13.77 -1.55
N LEU A 47 -0.25 -13.48 -2.21
CA LEU A 47 0.24 -12.12 -2.37
C LEU A 47 -0.72 -11.26 -3.20
N ALA A 48 -1.36 -11.84 -4.23
CA ALA A 48 -2.38 -11.14 -5.03
C ALA A 48 -3.60 -10.77 -4.18
N VAL A 49 -4.10 -11.70 -3.35
CA VAL A 49 -5.20 -11.44 -2.41
C VAL A 49 -4.83 -10.33 -1.43
N PHE A 50 -3.61 -10.32 -0.91
CA PHE A 50 -3.13 -9.26 -0.04
C PHE A 50 -3.12 -7.90 -0.76
N ALA A 51 -2.54 -7.82 -1.95
CA ALA A 51 -2.49 -6.59 -2.74
C ALA A 51 -3.89 -6.10 -3.14
N LEU A 52 -4.82 -7.01 -3.44
CA LEU A 52 -6.23 -6.71 -3.66
C LEU A 52 -6.89 -6.14 -2.41
N ALA A 53 -6.64 -6.71 -1.23
CA ALA A 53 -7.18 -6.20 0.02
C ALA A 53 -6.68 -4.77 0.32
N VAL A 54 -5.37 -4.52 0.20
CA VAL A 54 -4.79 -3.19 0.37
C VAL A 54 -5.40 -2.21 -0.64
N SER A 55 -5.45 -2.58 -1.91
CA SER A 55 -6.04 -1.74 -2.95
C SER A 55 -7.52 -1.45 -2.73
N ALA A 56 -8.29 -2.45 -2.28
CA ALA A 56 -9.72 -2.30 -2.01
C ALA A 56 -9.95 -1.28 -0.89
N ILE A 57 -9.21 -1.42 0.21
CA ILE A 57 -9.29 -0.48 1.34
C ILE A 57 -8.95 0.93 0.86
N LEU A 58 -7.79 1.13 0.24
CA LEU A 58 -7.38 2.48 -0.17
C LEU A 58 -8.32 3.08 -1.21
N SER A 59 -8.71 2.31 -2.23
CA SER A 59 -9.62 2.78 -3.27
C SER A 59 -11.01 3.10 -2.72
N LEU A 60 -11.49 2.36 -1.72
CA LEU A 60 -12.73 2.67 -1.00
C LEU A 60 -12.64 4.00 -0.26
N PHE A 61 -11.54 4.24 0.47
CA PHE A 61 -11.29 5.53 1.14
C PHE A 61 -11.19 6.68 0.13
N GLY A 62 -10.52 6.46 -1.00
CA GLY A 62 -10.50 7.40 -2.12
C GLY A 62 -11.91 7.70 -2.67
N TRP A 63 -12.71 6.65 -2.86
CA TRP A 63 -14.08 6.75 -3.38
C TRP A 63 -15.01 7.53 -2.45
N ILE A 64 -14.93 7.36 -1.12
CA ILE A 64 -15.69 8.18 -0.16
C ILE A 64 -15.15 9.63 -0.02
N GLY A 65 -14.08 9.96 -0.74
CA GLY A 65 -13.50 11.30 -0.78
C GLY A 65 -12.41 11.56 0.27
N ALA A 66 -11.91 10.54 0.95
CA ALA A 66 -10.78 10.65 1.90
C ALA A 66 -9.44 10.70 1.15
N ARG A 67 -9.17 11.84 0.49
CA ARG A 67 -8.02 12.00 -0.40
C ARG A 67 -6.68 11.99 0.32
N TYR A 68 -6.62 12.51 1.55
CA TYR A 68 -5.38 12.50 2.33
C TYR A 68 -5.03 11.09 2.79
N VAL A 69 -6.03 10.28 3.14
CA VAL A 69 -5.84 8.84 3.44
C VAL A 69 -5.22 8.13 2.25
N TRP A 70 -5.80 8.31 1.06
CA TRP A 70 -5.28 7.65 -0.14
C TRP A 70 -3.84 8.06 -0.46
N LEU A 71 -3.53 9.36 -0.38
CA LEU A 71 -2.19 9.87 -0.70
C LEU A 71 -1.14 9.38 0.30
N LEU A 72 -1.39 9.54 1.60
CA LEU A 72 -0.42 9.17 2.63
C LEU A 72 -0.25 7.65 2.76
N ALA A 73 -1.34 6.88 2.63
CA ALA A 73 -1.22 5.43 2.60
C ALA A 73 -0.47 4.96 1.34
N THR A 74 -0.65 5.62 0.20
CA THR A 74 0.12 5.30 -1.02
C THR A 74 1.59 5.62 -0.87
N ALA A 75 1.93 6.78 -0.29
CA ALA A 75 3.32 7.11 0.04
C ALA A 75 3.92 6.07 1.01
N GLY A 76 3.17 5.70 2.05
CA GLY A 76 3.56 4.66 3.00
C GLY A 76 3.76 3.29 2.33
N ASN A 77 2.86 2.89 1.43
CA ASN A 77 2.98 1.65 0.66
C ASN A 77 4.25 1.65 -0.21
N VAL A 78 4.51 2.74 -0.95
CA VAL A 78 5.70 2.86 -1.81
C VAL A 78 6.99 2.83 -0.98
N ILE A 79 7.06 3.63 0.09
CA ILE A 79 8.24 3.65 0.98
C ILE A 79 8.45 2.29 1.63
N GLY A 80 7.37 1.67 2.11
CA GLY A 80 7.40 0.34 2.69
C GLY A 80 7.92 -0.71 1.70
N LEU A 81 7.45 -0.69 0.46
CA LEU A 81 7.91 -1.61 -0.58
C LEU A 81 9.40 -1.40 -0.88
N VAL A 82 9.86 -0.15 -1.01
CA VAL A 82 11.28 0.14 -1.20
C VAL A 82 12.11 -0.39 -0.03
N LEU A 83 11.67 -0.17 1.21
CA LEU A 83 12.38 -0.65 2.39
C LEU A 83 12.37 -2.18 2.49
N LEU A 84 11.28 -2.84 2.12
CA LEU A 84 11.20 -4.30 2.05
C LEU A 84 12.32 -4.86 1.16
N PHE A 85 12.56 -4.25 -0.01
CA PHE A 85 13.66 -4.62 -0.90
C PHE A 85 15.03 -4.31 -0.30
N VAL A 86 15.20 -3.14 0.32
CA VAL A 86 16.48 -2.74 0.93
C VAL A 86 16.86 -3.69 2.07
N TYR A 87 15.91 -4.08 2.92
CA TYR A 87 16.17 -5.01 4.01
C TYR A 87 16.45 -6.43 3.50
N GLY A 88 15.78 -6.88 2.42
CA GLY A 88 16.06 -8.18 1.80
C GLY A 88 17.40 -8.28 1.06
N MET A 89 18.15 -7.18 0.91
CA MET A 89 19.50 -7.18 0.35
C MET A 89 20.59 -7.01 1.42
N ARG A 90 20.20 -6.77 2.68
CA ARG A 90 21.13 -6.57 3.78
C ARG A 90 21.40 -7.90 4.43
N ASP A 91 22.67 -8.26 4.62
CA ASP A 91 23.04 -9.44 5.39
C ASP A 91 22.71 -9.21 6.88
N MET A 92 21.65 -9.86 7.38
CA MET A 92 21.17 -9.73 8.77
C MET A 92 20.97 -11.08 9.46
N ASP A 93 21.82 -12.07 9.19
CA ASP A 93 21.78 -13.39 9.84
C ASP A 93 20.37 -14.05 9.76
N GLY A 94 19.68 -13.88 8.63
CA GLY A 94 18.34 -14.46 8.38
C GLY A 94 17.15 -13.66 8.92
N TRP A 95 17.36 -12.50 9.56
CA TRP A 95 16.27 -11.62 10.03
C TRP A 95 15.72 -10.66 8.97
N GLU A 96 16.32 -10.68 7.79
CA GLU A 96 16.09 -9.78 6.65
C GLU A 96 14.61 -9.73 6.24
N ASP A 97 14.03 -10.92 6.07
CA ASP A 97 12.63 -11.09 5.69
C ASP A 97 11.68 -10.53 6.74
N LEU A 98 11.95 -10.79 8.01
CA LEU A 98 11.10 -10.31 9.09
C LEU A 98 11.21 -8.80 9.24
N ALA A 99 12.44 -8.26 9.25
CA ALA A 99 12.70 -6.83 9.37
C ALA A 99 12.09 -6.05 8.19
N GLY A 100 12.25 -6.56 6.97
CA GLY A 100 11.64 -6.00 5.77
C GLY A 100 10.12 -6.01 5.84
N LEU A 101 9.51 -7.14 6.22
CA LEU A 101 8.06 -7.28 6.31
C LEU A 101 7.45 -6.37 7.40
N LEU A 102 8.06 -6.33 8.59
CA LEU A 102 7.62 -5.46 9.68
C LEU A 102 7.73 -3.99 9.30
N THR A 103 8.83 -3.61 8.64
CA THR A 103 9.02 -2.25 8.14
C THR A 103 7.96 -1.90 7.10
N TYR A 104 7.67 -2.81 6.16
CA TYR A 104 6.61 -2.62 5.18
C TYR A 104 5.26 -2.32 5.85
N PHE A 105 4.85 -3.16 6.80
CA PHE A 105 3.59 -2.95 7.53
C PHE A 105 3.58 -1.65 8.34
N LEU A 106 4.71 -1.27 8.94
CA LEU A 106 4.83 -0.03 9.70
C LEU A 106 4.61 1.20 8.81
N PHE A 107 5.22 1.24 7.62
CA PHE A 107 5.07 2.38 6.71
C PHE A 107 3.69 2.40 6.03
N LEU A 108 3.17 1.24 5.60
CA LEU A 108 1.82 1.14 5.05
C LEU A 108 0.77 1.57 6.09
N GLY A 109 0.81 0.97 7.28
CA GLY A 109 -0.11 1.25 8.37
C GLY A 109 0.05 2.67 8.92
N GLY A 110 1.29 3.12 9.10
CA GLY A 110 1.61 4.47 9.56
C GLY A 110 1.12 5.54 8.57
N GLY A 111 1.36 5.36 7.27
CA GLY A 111 0.84 6.24 6.23
C GLY A 111 -0.70 6.29 6.23
N PHE A 112 -1.35 5.14 6.41
CA PHE A 112 -2.80 5.07 6.53
C PHE A 112 -3.34 5.80 7.76
N VAL A 113 -2.75 5.57 8.94
CA VAL A 113 -3.15 6.22 10.20
C VAL A 113 -2.92 7.73 10.13
N LEU A 114 -1.76 8.18 9.66
CA LEU A 114 -1.48 9.61 9.43
C LEU A 114 -2.49 10.22 8.45
N GLY A 115 -2.82 9.48 7.40
CA GLY A 115 -3.86 9.82 6.45
C GLY A 115 -5.22 10.08 7.12
N LEU A 116 -5.64 9.18 8.01
CA LEU A 116 -6.89 9.31 8.76
C LEU A 116 -6.87 10.53 9.69
N ILE A 117 -5.75 10.76 10.39
CA ILE A 117 -5.59 11.91 11.28
C ILE A 117 -5.73 13.22 10.49
N ILE A 118 -4.98 13.37 9.39
CA ILE A 118 -5.01 14.60 8.57
C ILE A 118 -6.39 14.80 7.95
N GLU A 119 -7.01 13.75 7.42
CA GLU A 119 -8.36 13.82 6.86
C GLU A 119 -9.39 14.24 7.93
N GLY A 120 -9.27 13.69 9.15
CA GLY A 120 -10.11 14.05 10.30
C GLY A 120 -9.96 15.52 10.68
N ILE A 121 -8.72 16.01 10.82
CA ILE A 121 -8.43 17.42 11.11
C ILE A 121 -8.99 18.32 10.01
N ALA A 122 -8.75 17.99 8.74
CA ALA A 122 -9.20 18.79 7.60
C ALA A 122 -10.74 18.92 7.55
N ARG A 123 -11.47 17.84 7.87
CA ARG A 123 -12.94 17.86 7.95
C ARG A 123 -13.45 18.67 9.14
N LEU A 124 -12.77 18.59 10.29
CA LEU A 124 -13.15 19.33 11.49
C LEU A 124 -12.96 20.84 11.30
N VAL A 125 -11.85 21.26 10.70
CA VAL A 125 -11.58 22.67 10.38
C VAL A 125 -12.60 23.20 9.36
N ARG A 126 -12.92 22.43 8.32
CA ARG A 126 -13.92 22.83 7.30
C ARG A 126 -15.35 22.94 7.80
N ARG A 127 -15.71 22.26 8.89
CA ARG A 127 -17.05 22.38 9.51
C ARG A 127 -17.16 23.58 10.45
N ARG A 128 -16.03 24.13 10.88
CA ARG A 128 -15.96 25.25 11.83
C ARG A 128 -15.98 26.62 11.13
N ASN A 129 -15.51 26.67 9.89
CA ASN A 129 -15.62 27.83 9.00
C ASN A 129 -16.88 27.71 8.14
#